data_AF-A0A2K3NGI1-F1
#
_entry.id   AF-A0A2K3NGI1-F1
#
_cell.length_a   1.000
_cell.length_b   1.000
_cell.length_c   1.000
_cell.angle_alpha   90.00
_cell.angle_beta   90.00
_cell.angle_gamma   90.00
#
_symmetry.space_group_name_H-M   'P 1'
#
loop_
_entity.id
_entity.type
_entity.pdbx_description
1 polymer ?
#
loop_
_entity_poly.entity_id
_entity_poly.type
_entity_poly.pdbx_seq_one_letter_code
_entity_poly.pdbx_strand_id
1 'polypeptide(L)' 'GFSNPLSVCCGYGGPPYNFDVRVTCGQPGYQVCDEGSKHVSWDGIHYTEAANTWIASKILSTAYSTPRIPFGFFCRN' A
#
# COMPACT_ATOMS: atom_id res chain seq x y z
N GLY A 1 5.41 -0.80 12.09
CA GLY A 1 4.13 -0.94 11.37
C GLY A 1 3.70 0.41 10.83
N PHE A 2 2.55 0.49 10.16
CA PHE A 2 2.04 1.75 9.59
C PHE A 2 1.45 2.63 10.68
N SER A 3 2.01 3.82 10.91
CA SER A 3 1.51 4.78 11.90
C SER A 3 0.35 5.64 11.36
N ASN A 4 0.23 5.75 10.03
CA ASN A 4 -0.84 6.48 9.35
C ASN A 4 -1.62 5.54 8.41
N PRO A 5 -2.32 4.52 8.94
CA PRO A 5 -2.93 3.49 8.10
C PRO A 5 -4.15 3.98 7.29
N LEU A 6 -4.79 5.08 7.70
CA LEU A 6 -5.97 5.63 7.02
C LEU A 6 -5.64 6.78 6.05
N SER A 7 -4.56 7.52 6.30
CA SER A 7 -4.16 8.62 5.44
C SER A 7 -3.42 8.09 4.21
N VAL A 8 -3.67 8.67 3.04
CA VAL A 8 -2.86 8.46 1.85
C VAL A 8 -1.57 9.28 1.95
N CYS A 9 -0.48 8.79 1.38
CA CYS A 9 0.79 9.52 1.37
C CYS A 9 0.77 10.70 0.40
N CYS A 10 0.27 10.51 -0.82
CA CYS A 10 0.15 11.50 -1.87
C CYS A 10 -1.32 11.85 -2.11
N GLY A 11 -1.72 13.06 -1.77
CA GLY A 11 -3.11 13.47 -1.89
C GLY A 11 -3.36 14.86 -1.32
N TYR A 12 -4.62 15.14 -1.02
CA TYR A 12 -5.06 16.42 -0.47
C TYR A 12 -6.38 16.22 0.31
N GLY A 13 -6.71 17.16 1.20
CA GLY A 13 -7.97 17.15 1.95
C GLY A 13 -7.80 16.94 3.45
N GLY A 14 -6.59 16.64 3.92
CA GLY A 14 -6.27 16.53 5.34
C GLY A 14 -6.88 15.31 6.03
N PRO A 15 -6.77 15.21 7.37
CA PRO A 15 -7.21 14.03 8.11
C PRO A 15 -8.72 13.74 7.99
N PRO A 16 -9.13 12.46 8.10
CA PRO A 16 -8.27 11.31 8.41
C PRO A 16 -7.64 10.64 7.19
N TYR A 17 -8.09 10.96 5.97
CA TYR A 17 -7.74 10.21 4.76
C TYR A 17 -6.73 10.91 3.86
N ASN A 18 -6.63 12.23 3.93
CA ASN A 18 -5.83 13.06 3.03
C ASN A 18 -6.12 12.80 1.53
N PHE A 19 -7.36 12.47 1.20
CA PHE A 19 -7.78 12.14 -0.17
C PHE A 19 -8.97 13.01 -0.63
N ASP A 20 -8.80 13.67 -1.78
CA ASP A 20 -9.84 14.38 -2.52
C ASP A 20 -9.71 13.98 -3.99
N VAL A 21 -10.77 13.39 -4.56
CA VAL A 21 -10.80 12.93 -5.95
C VAL A 21 -10.57 14.05 -6.98
N ARG A 22 -10.77 15.31 -6.57
CA ARG A 22 -10.54 16.49 -7.42
C ARG A 22 -9.06 16.93 -7.43
N VAL A 23 -8.27 16.48 -6.45
CA VAL A 23 -6.86 16.82 -6.27
C VAL A 23 -6.08 15.52 -6.00
N THR A 24 -6.04 14.65 -7.01
CA THR A 24 -5.27 13.41 -6.95
C THR A 24 -3.76 13.68 -7.02
N CYS A 25 -2.96 12.66 -6.73
CA CYS A 25 -1.50 12.75 -6.82
C CYS A 25 -1.06 13.27 -8.20
N GLY A 26 -0.24 14.32 -8.23
CA GLY A 26 0.22 14.98 -9.45
C GLY A 26 -0.69 16.11 -9.98
N GLN A 27 -1.89 16.30 -9.42
CA GLN A 27 -2.73 17.47 -9.71
C GLN A 27 -2.30 18.69 -8.90
N PRO A 28 -2.48 19.94 -9.39
CA PRO A 28 -2.14 21.13 -8.64
C PRO A 28 -2.74 21.15 -7.22
N GLY A 29 -1.89 21.36 -6.21
CA GLY A 29 -2.31 21.39 -4.80
C GLY A 29 -2.13 20.08 -4.04
N TYR A 30 -1.72 18.99 -4.70
CA TYR A 30 -1.37 17.76 -3.99
C TYR A 30 -0.20 17.96 -3.01
N GLN A 31 -0.20 17.16 -1.96
CA GLN A 31 0.89 17.05 -0.99
C GLN A 31 1.38 15.60 -0.96
N VAL A 32 2.66 15.42 -0.63
CA VAL A 32 3.28 14.10 -0.43
C VAL A 32 3.79 14.03 1.00
N CYS A 33 3.57 12.89 1.64
CA CYS A 33 4.06 12.61 2.97
C CYS A 33 5.59 12.49 3.01
N ASP A 34 6.21 12.79 4.15
CA ASP A 34 7.67 12.69 4.30
C ASP A 34 8.17 11.25 4.27
N GLU A 35 7.38 10.30 4.75
CA GLU A 35 7.79 8.90 4.90
C GLU A 35 6.69 7.93 4.45
N GLY A 36 6.82 7.44 3.22
CA GLY A 36 5.87 6.49 2.61
C GLY A 36 5.73 5.17 3.37
N SER A 37 6.77 4.73 4.08
CA SER A 37 6.77 3.47 4.87
C SER A 37 5.76 3.46 6.03
N LYS A 38 5.31 4.65 6.46
CA LYS A 38 4.33 4.84 7.55
C LYS A 38 2.88 4.74 7.08
N HIS A 39 2.62 4.72 5.78
CA HIS A 39 1.28 4.74 5.19
C HIS A 39 0.96 3.43 4.47
N VAL A 40 -0.30 3.02 4.49
CA VAL A 40 -0.77 1.85 3.72
C VAL A 40 -1.03 2.24 2.27
N SER A 41 -1.77 3.33 2.05
CA SER A 41 -2.13 3.80 0.71
C SER A 41 -1.16 4.89 0.24
N TRP A 42 -0.75 4.79 -1.02
CA TRP A 42 0.00 5.83 -1.72
C TRP A 42 -0.92 6.99 -2.07
N ASP A 43 -2.00 6.77 -2.83
CA ASP A 43 -2.80 7.84 -3.44
C ASP A 43 -4.32 7.67 -3.28
N GLY A 44 -4.76 6.73 -2.45
CA GLY A 44 -6.17 6.34 -2.29
C GLY A 44 -6.59 5.16 -3.18
N ILE A 45 -5.74 4.73 -4.11
CA ILE A 45 -6.00 3.63 -5.05
C ILE A 45 -4.91 2.56 -4.94
N HIS A 46 -3.64 2.97 -4.92
CA HIS A 46 -2.48 2.10 -4.87
C HIS A 46 -1.91 1.98 -3.45
N TYR A 47 -1.28 0.84 -3.15
CA TYR A 47 -0.51 0.65 -1.93
C TYR A 47 0.88 1.28 -2.03
N THR A 48 1.42 1.71 -0.89
CA THR A 48 2.84 2.09 -0.80
C THR A 48 3.74 0.87 -1.03
N GLU A 49 5.01 1.11 -1.36
CA GLU A 49 6.01 0.04 -1.47
C GLU A 49 6.11 -0.81 -0.20
N ALA A 50 6.05 -0.17 0.98
CA ALA A 50 6.09 -0.88 2.26
C ALA A 50 4.87 -1.80 2.45
N ALA A 51 3.67 -1.34 2.09
CA ALA A 51 2.46 -2.17 2.12
C ALA A 51 2.52 -3.31 1.10
N ASN A 52 2.98 -3.06 -0.12
CA ASN A 52 3.17 -4.11 -1.13
C ASN A 52 4.22 -5.14 -0.70
N THR A 53 5.33 -4.71 -0.13
CA THR A 53 6.38 -5.60 0.40
C THR A 53 5.82 -6.49 1.51
N TRP A 54 5.01 -5.92 2.41
CA TRP A 54 4.35 -6.68 3.46
C TRP A 54 3.37 -7.72 2.89
N ILE A 55 2.50 -7.33 1.97
CA ILE A 55 1.53 -8.25 1.32
C ILE A 55 2.26 -9.37 0.58
N ALA A 56 3.29 -9.03 -0.22
CA ALA A 56 4.11 -10.01 -0.93
C ALA A 56 4.77 -11.00 0.03
N SER A 57 5.29 -10.54 1.17
CA SER A 57 5.85 -11.44 2.19
C SER A 57 4.83 -12.44 2.72
N LYS A 58 3.56 -12.04 2.89
CA LYS A 58 2.50 -12.92 3.36
C LYS A 58 2.09 -13.93 2.30
N ILE A 59 2.03 -13.52 1.04
CA ILE A 59 1.79 -14.42 -0.10
C ILE A 59 2.89 -15.48 -0.17
N LEU A 60 4.16 -15.06 -0.15
CA LEU A 60 5.32 -15.96 -0.24
C LEU A 60 5.43 -16.90 0.96
N SER A 61 4.91 -16.49 2.14
CA SER A 61 4.88 -17.35 3.33
C SER A 61 3.90 -18.51 3.24
N THR A 62 2.92 -18.44 2.32
CA THR A 62 1.83 -19.42 2.10
C THR A 62 0.94 -19.72 3.31
N ALA A 63 1.16 -19.03 4.44
CA ALA A 63 0.40 -19.22 5.68
C ALA A 63 -1.11 -18.97 5.53
N TYR A 64 -1.48 -18.14 4.54
CA TYR A 64 -2.86 -17.76 4.22
C TYR A 64 -3.40 -18.40 2.92
N SER A 65 -2.66 -19.33 2.32
CA SER A 65 -3.07 -20.03 1.10
C SER A 65 -3.80 -21.33 1.43
N THR A 66 -4.79 -21.70 0.60
CA THR A 66 -5.46 -23.00 0.67
C THR A 66 -5.46 -23.63 -0.73
N PRO A 67 -4.73 -24.74 -0.96
CA PRO A 67 -3.81 -25.41 -0.03
C PRO A 67 -2.54 -24.58 0.26
N ARG A 68 -1.85 -24.88 1.37
CA ARG A 68 -0.56 -24.26 1.74
C ARG A 68 0.60 -24.85 0.95
N ILE A 69 0.65 -24.57 -0.35
CA ILE A 69 1.72 -25.04 -1.24
C ILE A 69 2.81 -23.97 -1.39
N PRO A 70 4.10 -24.30 -1.20
CA PRO A 70 5.20 -23.36 -1.38
C PRO A 70 5.25 -22.86 -2.83
N PHE A 71 5.70 -21.62 -3.06
CA PHE A 71 5.74 -21.04 -4.40
C PHE A 71 6.48 -21.91 -5.42
N GLY A 72 7.57 -22.56 -5.01
CA GLY A 72 8.32 -23.51 -5.85
C GLY A 72 7.52 -24.72 -6.34
N PHE A 73 6.34 -25.00 -5.78
CA PHE A 73 5.42 -26.01 -6.30
C PHE A 73 5.06 -25.74 -7.77
N PHE A 74 4.85 -24.48 -8.15
CA PHE A 74 4.43 -24.06 -9.49
C PHE A 74 5.58 -23.99 -10.50
N CYS A 75 6.83 -24.04 -10.03
CA CYS A 75 8.01 -23.94 -10.88
C CYS A 75 8.57 -25.31 -11.31
N ARG A 76 7.86 -26.39 -10.99
CA ARG A 76 8.25 -27.74 -11.40
C ARG A 76 7.78 -27.98 -12.84
N ASN A 77 8.74 -28.04 -13.76
CA ASN A 77 8.58 -28.61 -15.09
C ASN A 77 8.58 -30.14 -15.02
#